data_AF-A0A1F2QEH9-F1
#
_entry.id   AF-A0A1F2QEH9-F1
#
_cell.length_a   1.000
_cell.length_b   1.000
_cell.length_c   1.000
_cell.angle_alpha   90.00
_cell.angle_beta   90.00
_cell.angle_gamma   90.00
#
_symmetry.space_group_name_H-M   'P 1'
#
loop_
_entity.id
_entity.type
_entity.pdbx_description
1 polymer ?
#
loop_
_entity_poly.entity_id
_entity_poly.type
_entity_poly.pdbx_seq_one_letter_code
_entity_poly.pdbx_strand_id
1 'polypeptide(L)'
;MKGEKGFTLIELLVVIIIIAILAAIAIPTFLGQRQKAYDASAKSLVRNAMTSMESYYVDTRSFIGATAALLTAIEPTIVWTAQAANAATTATADANANGVNFSDLGGSTYQLGSLSKSGTIWGVVVDKSTGPGIVWDKTVGGVTTQGW
;
A
#
# COMPACT_ATOMS: atom_id res chain seq x y z
N MET A 1 -61.84 10.10 9.46
CA MET A 1 -60.76 10.99 9.02
C MET A 1 -59.50 10.59 9.79
N LYS A 2 -58.46 10.15 9.09
CA LYS A 2 -57.21 9.65 9.68
C LYS A 2 -56.42 10.87 10.20
N GLY A 3 -56.08 10.88 11.48
CA GLY A 3 -55.32 11.98 12.09
C GLY A 3 -53.88 11.98 11.58
N GLU A 4 -53.56 12.92 10.70
CA GLU A 4 -52.19 13.22 10.30
C GLU A 4 -51.48 13.89 11.48
N LYS A 5 -50.72 13.10 12.24
CA LYS A 5 -49.81 13.63 13.26
C LYS A 5 -48.60 14.21 12.53
N GLY A 6 -48.51 15.53 12.46
CA GLY A 6 -47.32 16.23 11.96
C GLY A 6 -46.12 16.04 12.88
N PHE A 7 -44.94 15.85 12.29
CA PHE A 7 -43.66 15.81 13.00
C PHE A 7 -43.42 17.15 13.71
N THR A 8 -42.98 17.15 14.96
CA THR A 8 -42.64 18.39 15.66
C THR A 8 -41.24 18.87 15.27
N LEU A 9 -41.06 20.19 15.20
CA LEU A 9 -39.74 20.79 14.94
C LEU A 9 -38.72 20.44 16.03
N ILE A 10 -39.19 20.23 17.27
CA ILE A 10 -38.33 19.86 18.40
C ILE A 10 -37.83 18.41 18.30
N GLU A 11 -38.65 17.48 17.79
CA GLU A 11 -38.22 16.10 17.53
C GLU A 11 -37.08 16.07 16.51
N LEU A 12 -37.21 16.84 15.44
CA LEU A 12 -36.17 16.92 14.41
C LEU A 12 -34.89 17.60 14.94
N LEU A 13 -35.04 18.61 15.82
CA LEU A 13 -33.92 19.30 16.45
C LEU A 13 -33.09 18.39 17.38
N VAL A 14 -33.72 17.55 18.20
CA VAL A 14 -32.99 16.63 19.08
C VAL A 14 -32.24 15.57 18.27
N VAL A 15 -32.85 15.07 17.19
CA VAL A 15 -32.23 14.05 16.31
C VAL A 15 -30.95 14.59 15.66
N ILE A 16 -30.98 15.81 15.12
CA ILE A 16 -29.78 16.40 14.49
C ILE A 16 -28.66 16.65 15.50
N ILE A 17 -28.98 17.00 16.76
CA ILE A 17 -27.98 17.19 17.82
C ILE A 17 -27.28 15.87 18.14
N ILE A 18 -28.04 14.78 18.27
CA ILE A 18 -27.46 13.46 18.54
C ILE A 18 -26.58 13.01 17.37
N ILE A 19 -27.05 13.16 16.12
CA ILE A 19 -26.26 12.83 14.92
C ILE A 19 -24.97 13.67 14.87
N ALA A 20 -25.02 14.95 15.22
CA ALA A 20 -23.85 15.82 15.24
C ALA A 20 -22.78 15.34 16.25
N ILE A 21 -23.19 14.94 17.45
CA ILE A 21 -22.28 14.39 18.47
C ILE A 21 -21.63 13.09 17.99
N LEU A 22 -22.44 12.18 17.44
CA LEU A 22 -21.93 10.90 16.92
C LEU A 22 -20.98 11.13 15.74
N ALA A 23 -21.32 12.01 14.81
CA ALA A 23 -20.49 12.34 13.65
C ALA A 23 -19.15 12.96 14.06
N ALA A 24 -19.14 13.83 15.08
CA ALA A 24 -17.91 14.46 15.57
C ALA A 24 -16.85 13.44 16.04
N ILE A 25 -17.28 12.32 16.63
CA ILE A 25 -16.38 11.24 17.09
C ILE A 25 -16.09 10.24 15.96
N ALA A 26 -17.12 9.91 15.16
CA ALA A 26 -17.04 8.89 14.14
C ALA A 26 -16.19 9.29 12.92
N ILE A 27 -16.23 10.57 12.50
CA ILE A 27 -15.49 11.03 11.31
C ILE A 27 -13.96 10.90 11.48
N PRO A 28 -13.32 11.45 12.52
CA PRO A 28 -11.86 11.35 12.65
C PRO A 28 -11.40 9.90 12.83
N THR A 29 -12.15 9.10 13.58
CA THR A 29 -11.85 7.68 13.77
C THR A 29 -11.97 6.89 12.46
N PHE A 30 -13.04 7.11 11.69
CA PHE A 30 -13.24 6.50 10.37
C PHE A 30 -12.13 6.87 9.39
N LEU A 31 -11.73 8.15 9.33
CA LEU A 31 -10.62 8.60 8.48
C LEU A 31 -9.29 7.93 8.85
N GLY A 32 -9.00 7.80 10.14
CA GLY A 32 -7.81 7.09 10.62
C GLY A 32 -7.83 5.60 10.29
N GLN A 33 -8.98 4.92 10.44
CA GLN A 33 -9.12 3.52 10.04
C GLN A 33 -8.93 3.33 8.55
N ARG A 34 -9.46 4.24 7.73
CA ARG A 34 -9.30 4.21 6.28
C ARG A 34 -7.83 4.36 5.85
N GLN A 35 -7.08 5.27 6.48
CA GLN A 35 -5.64 5.41 6.22
C GLN A 35 -4.87 4.12 6.56
N LYS A 36 -5.16 3.52 7.73
CA LYS A 36 -4.57 2.23 8.13
C LYS A 36 -4.91 1.10 7.15
N ALA A 37 -6.12 1.07 6.61
CA ALA A 37 -6.53 0.09 5.60
C ALA A 37 -5.74 0.25 4.30
N TYR A 38 -5.52 1.49 3.83
CA TYR A 38 -4.66 1.75 2.67
C TYR A 38 -3.22 1.31 2.91
N ASP A 39 -2.66 1.58 4.09
CA ASP A 39 -1.32 1.12 4.45
C ASP A 39 -1.21 -0.39 4.52
N ALA A 40 -2.20 -1.06 5.12
CA ALA A 40 -2.23 -2.52 5.19
C ALA A 40 -2.29 -3.16 3.80
N SER A 41 -3.08 -2.58 2.89
CA SER A 41 -3.16 -3.02 1.50
C SER A 41 -1.81 -2.85 0.78
N ALA A 42 -1.15 -1.70 0.91
CA ALA A 42 0.17 -1.46 0.31
C ALA A 42 1.24 -2.43 0.86
N LYS A 43 1.27 -2.65 2.18
CA LYS A 43 2.16 -3.63 2.81
C LYS A 43 1.95 -5.04 2.25
N SER A 44 0.69 -5.47 2.13
CA SER A 44 0.35 -6.79 1.59
C SER A 44 0.78 -6.91 0.12
N LEU A 45 0.56 -5.85 -0.66
CA LEU A 45 0.93 -5.82 -2.08
C LEU A 45 2.44 -5.99 -2.27
N VAL A 46 3.25 -5.28 -1.49
CA VAL A 46 4.73 -5.40 -1.53
C VAL A 46 5.17 -6.82 -1.15
N ARG A 47 4.52 -7.46 -0.17
CA ARG A 47 4.81 -8.86 0.20
C ARG A 47 4.47 -9.84 -0.93
N ASN A 48 3.35 -9.65 -1.61
CA ASN A 48 2.97 -10.49 -2.75
C ASN A 48 3.95 -10.29 -3.93
N ALA A 49 4.36 -9.05 -4.18
CA ALA A 49 5.35 -8.72 -5.19
C ALA A 49 6.72 -9.37 -4.88
N MET A 50 7.11 -9.41 -3.60
CA MET A 50 8.32 -10.09 -3.15
C MET A 50 8.30 -11.57 -3.56
N THR A 51 7.19 -12.28 -3.31
CA THR A 51 7.04 -13.68 -3.74
C THR A 51 7.19 -13.85 -5.25
N SER A 52 6.69 -12.89 -6.04
CA SER A 52 6.83 -12.92 -7.50
C SER A 52 8.29 -12.75 -7.96
N MET A 53 9.03 -11.83 -7.32
CA MET A 53 10.46 -11.64 -7.56
C MET A 53 11.27 -12.89 -7.16
N GLU A 54 10.94 -13.52 -6.04
CA GLU A 54 11.58 -14.77 -5.64
C GLU A 54 11.30 -15.90 -6.64
N SER A 55 10.08 -15.99 -7.19
CA SER A 55 9.77 -16.95 -8.25
C SER A 55 10.62 -16.72 -9.49
N TYR A 56 10.80 -15.47 -9.91
CA TYR A 56 11.69 -15.12 -11.03
C TYR A 56 13.14 -15.61 -10.77
N TYR A 57 13.64 -15.39 -9.55
CA TYR A 57 14.99 -15.81 -9.17
C TYR A 57 15.18 -17.34 -9.19
N VAL A 58 14.15 -18.12 -8.86
CA VAL A 58 14.22 -19.59 -8.93
C VAL A 58 14.53 -20.06 -10.36
N ASP A 59 13.93 -19.41 -11.36
CA ASP A 59 14.07 -19.79 -12.76
C ASP A 59 15.37 -19.26 -13.40
N THR A 60 15.75 -18.02 -13.10
CA THR A 60 16.88 -17.34 -13.76
C THR A 60 18.18 -17.37 -12.96
N ARG A 61 18.10 -17.65 -11.66
CA ARG A 61 19.19 -17.52 -10.67
C ARG A 61 19.79 -16.11 -10.60
N SER A 62 19.07 -15.10 -11.05
CA SER A 62 19.52 -13.71 -11.07
C SER A 62 18.34 -12.74 -11.14
N PHE A 63 18.37 -11.65 -10.39
CA PHE A 63 17.37 -10.58 -10.53
C PHE A 63 17.61 -9.67 -11.74
N ILE A 64 18.80 -9.74 -12.36
CA ILE A 64 19.12 -8.96 -13.56
C ILE A 64 18.16 -9.35 -14.69
N GLY A 65 17.69 -8.36 -15.43
CA GLY A 65 16.81 -8.56 -16.58
C GLY A 65 15.35 -8.80 -16.23
N ALA A 66 14.96 -8.67 -14.95
CA ALA A 66 13.57 -8.61 -14.58
C ALA A 66 12.89 -7.44 -15.32
N THR A 67 11.78 -7.71 -15.99
CA THR A 67 10.98 -6.68 -16.68
C THR A 67 9.55 -6.75 -16.22
N ALA A 68 8.80 -5.65 -16.37
CA ALA A 68 7.38 -5.62 -16.04
C ALA A 68 6.60 -6.73 -16.77
N ALA A 69 6.94 -7.03 -18.02
CA ALA A 69 6.29 -8.09 -18.78
C ALA A 69 6.53 -9.49 -18.19
N LEU A 70 7.77 -9.79 -17.78
CA LEU A 70 8.11 -11.07 -17.15
C LEU A 70 7.43 -11.22 -15.79
N LEU A 71 7.43 -10.16 -14.98
CA LEU A 71 6.79 -10.18 -13.66
C LEU A 71 5.26 -10.25 -13.76
N THR A 72 4.66 -9.61 -14.77
CA THR A 72 3.22 -9.74 -15.06
C THR A 72 2.83 -11.15 -15.48
N ALA A 73 3.74 -11.88 -16.15
CA ALA A 73 3.49 -13.28 -16.49
C ALA A 73 3.50 -14.20 -15.25
N ILE A 74 4.25 -13.84 -14.21
CA ILE A 74 4.30 -14.55 -12.93
C ILE A 74 3.08 -14.19 -12.06
N GLU A 75 2.80 -12.89 -11.91
CA GLU A 75 1.68 -12.38 -11.11
C GLU A 75 0.93 -11.28 -11.88
N PRO A 76 -0.18 -11.64 -12.54
CA PRO A 76 -0.89 -10.74 -13.45
C PRO A 76 -1.76 -9.70 -12.74
N THR A 77 -2.04 -9.87 -11.44
CA THR A 77 -2.88 -8.91 -10.69
C THR A 77 -2.11 -7.66 -10.27
N ILE A 78 -0.78 -7.72 -10.26
CA ILE A 78 0.10 -6.62 -9.90
C ILE A 78 0.45 -5.81 -11.16
N VAL A 79 0.33 -4.49 -11.05
CA VAL A 79 0.76 -3.56 -12.09
C VAL A 79 2.23 -3.18 -11.85
N TRP A 80 3.12 -3.87 -12.55
CA TRP A 80 4.57 -3.72 -12.41
C TRP A 80 5.09 -2.49 -13.17
N THR A 81 5.80 -1.61 -12.47
CA THR A 81 6.43 -0.43 -13.06
C THR A 81 7.92 -0.39 -12.72
N ALA A 82 8.79 -0.53 -13.72
CA ALA A 82 10.23 -0.44 -13.49
C ALA A 82 10.61 0.96 -12.99
N GLN A 83 11.58 1.04 -12.09
CA GLN A 83 12.14 2.28 -11.59
C GLN A 83 13.67 2.23 -11.63
N ALA A 84 14.31 3.34 -12.00
CA ALA A 84 15.75 3.36 -12.21
C ALA A 84 16.58 3.03 -10.94
N ALA A 85 16.08 3.41 -9.76
CA ALA A 85 16.68 3.07 -8.47
C ALA A 85 15.72 3.38 -7.31
N ASN A 86 16.02 2.86 -6.12
CA ASN A 86 15.39 3.23 -4.85
C ASN A 86 13.89 2.93 -4.78
N ALA A 87 13.41 1.88 -5.47
CA ALA A 87 11.99 1.53 -5.48
C ALA A 87 11.41 1.36 -4.06
N ALA A 88 12.22 0.91 -3.10
CA ALA A 88 11.80 0.76 -1.71
C ALA A 88 11.46 2.08 -0.97
N THR A 89 12.02 3.21 -1.39
CA THR A 89 11.92 4.49 -0.66
C THR A 89 11.35 5.64 -1.49
N THR A 90 11.30 5.50 -2.83
CA THR A 90 10.83 6.54 -3.76
C THR A 90 9.75 6.02 -4.72
N ALA A 91 9.04 4.95 -4.34
CA ALA A 91 7.94 4.42 -5.14
C ALA A 91 6.89 5.49 -5.46
N THR A 92 6.40 5.46 -6.69
CA THR A 92 5.34 6.32 -7.23
C THR A 92 4.10 5.53 -7.66
N ALA A 93 4.18 4.20 -7.74
CA ALA A 93 3.09 3.33 -8.12
C ALA A 93 2.01 3.29 -7.02
N ASP A 94 0.74 3.50 -7.39
CA ASP A 94 -0.39 3.54 -6.46
C ASP A 94 -0.81 2.14 -6.02
N ALA A 95 -0.68 1.86 -4.71
CA ALA A 95 -1.11 0.60 -4.10
C ALA A 95 -2.60 0.30 -4.34
N ASN A 96 -3.44 1.34 -4.40
CA ASN A 96 -4.88 1.18 -4.63
C ASN A 96 -5.20 0.78 -6.09
N ALA A 97 -4.24 0.93 -7.00
CA ALA A 97 -4.31 0.43 -8.37
C ALA A 97 -3.51 -0.87 -8.54
N ASN A 98 -3.17 -1.56 -7.45
CA ASN A 98 -2.26 -2.71 -7.40
C ASN A 98 -0.87 -2.42 -8.00
N GLY A 99 -0.44 -1.17 -7.97
CA GLY A 99 0.84 -0.74 -8.53
C GLY A 99 2.03 -1.04 -7.63
N VAL A 100 3.09 -1.60 -8.20
CA VAL A 100 4.37 -1.83 -7.53
C VAL A 100 5.51 -1.33 -8.40
N ASN A 101 6.38 -0.51 -7.82
CA ASN A 101 7.67 -0.22 -8.40
C ASN A 101 8.68 -1.31 -8.05
N PHE A 102 9.51 -1.66 -9.02
CA PHE A 102 10.62 -2.58 -8.82
C PHE A 102 11.90 -2.01 -9.43
N SER A 103 13.03 -2.35 -8.83
CA SER A 103 14.37 -2.08 -9.38
C SER A 103 15.28 -3.26 -9.07
N ASP A 104 15.97 -3.79 -10.08
CA ASP A 104 17.09 -4.72 -9.87
C ASP A 104 18.36 -3.94 -9.52
N LEU A 105 19.08 -4.38 -8.49
CA LEU A 105 20.33 -3.76 -8.02
C LEU A 105 21.52 -4.72 -8.25
N GLY A 106 21.38 -5.63 -9.22
CA GLY A 106 22.34 -6.66 -9.54
C GLY A 106 21.77 -8.07 -9.41
N GLY A 107 22.62 -9.09 -9.56
CA GLY A 107 22.18 -10.48 -9.64
C GLY A 107 21.52 -11.02 -8.37
N SER A 108 21.87 -10.47 -7.21
CA SER A 108 21.42 -10.96 -5.90
C SER A 108 20.57 -9.97 -5.12
N THR A 109 20.34 -8.77 -5.63
CA THR A 109 19.67 -7.71 -4.89
C THR A 109 18.56 -7.08 -5.72
N TYR A 110 17.38 -6.91 -5.12
CA TYR A 110 16.29 -6.16 -5.71
C TYR A 110 15.60 -5.30 -4.67
N GLN A 111 14.83 -4.33 -5.15
CA GLN A 111 13.98 -3.49 -4.32
C GLN A 111 12.58 -3.42 -4.90
N LEU A 112 11.60 -3.34 -4.01
CA LEU A 112 10.19 -3.14 -4.33
C LEU A 112 9.63 -2.02 -3.48
N GLY A 113 8.66 -1.28 -4.00
CA GLY A 113 7.86 -0.39 -3.19
C GLY A 113 6.56 0.02 -3.83
N SER A 114 5.65 0.51 -3.00
CA SER A 114 4.33 0.96 -3.42
C SER A 114 3.88 2.13 -2.54
N LEU A 115 3.19 3.09 -3.15
CA LEU A 115 2.66 4.29 -2.50
C LEU A 115 1.23 4.04 -2.04
N SER A 116 1.01 4.09 -0.73
CA SER A 116 -0.33 4.07 -0.13
C SER A 116 -1.05 5.40 -0.36
N LYS A 117 -2.38 5.36 -0.47
CA LYS A 117 -3.23 6.57 -0.47
C LYS A 117 -3.14 7.39 0.82
N SER A 118 -2.54 6.86 1.88
CA SER A 118 -2.16 7.64 3.06
C SER A 118 -1.02 8.63 2.80
N GLY A 119 -0.28 8.47 1.68
CA GLY A 119 0.96 9.19 1.39
C GLY A 119 2.22 8.48 1.90
N THR A 120 2.09 7.27 2.46
CA THR A 120 3.23 6.46 2.93
C THR A 120 3.71 5.52 1.84
N ILE A 121 5.01 5.51 1.58
CA ILE A 121 5.65 4.48 0.77
C ILE A 121 5.99 3.31 1.68
N TRP A 122 5.62 2.11 1.23
CA TRP A 122 6.02 0.86 1.84
C TRP A 122 6.90 0.14 0.85
N GLY A 123 8.08 -0.29 1.29
CA GLY A 123 9.04 -0.93 0.42
C GLY A 123 9.92 -1.93 1.14
N VAL A 124 10.66 -2.68 0.32
CA VAL A 124 11.57 -3.71 0.78
C VAL A 124 12.79 -3.77 -0.13
N VAL A 125 13.95 -3.94 0.49
CA VAL A 125 15.21 -4.30 -0.16
C VAL A 125 15.53 -5.74 0.25
N VAL A 126 15.84 -6.58 -0.73
CA VAL A 126 16.24 -7.97 -0.50
C VAL A 126 17.61 -8.17 -1.10
N ASP A 127 18.53 -8.70 -0.30
CA ASP A 127 19.88 -9.07 -0.70
C ASP A 127 20.12 -10.57 -0.44
N LYS A 128 20.61 -11.29 -1.44
CA LYS A 128 20.90 -12.74 -1.38
C LYS A 128 22.40 -13.05 -1.46
N SER A 129 23.29 -12.06 -1.43
CA SER A 129 24.74 -12.23 -1.70
C SER A 129 25.53 -12.89 -0.56
N THR A 130 25.17 -12.67 0.71
CA THR A 130 25.88 -13.21 1.90
C THR A 130 24.94 -13.89 2.90
N GLY A 131 23.73 -14.23 2.44
CA GLY A 131 22.59 -14.69 3.25
C GLY A 131 21.37 -13.81 2.95
N PRO A 132 20.12 -14.30 3.16
CA PRO A 132 18.93 -13.51 2.86
C PRO A 132 18.78 -12.35 3.86
N GLY A 133 19.28 -11.18 3.48
CA GLY A 133 19.05 -9.91 4.18
C GLY A 133 17.78 -9.26 3.65
N ILE A 134 16.79 -9.05 4.51
CA ILE A 134 15.55 -8.34 4.15
C ILE A 134 15.50 -7.04 4.96
N VAL A 135 15.47 -5.91 4.28
CA VAL A 135 15.30 -4.59 4.88
C VAL A 135 13.94 -4.05 4.47
N TRP A 136 13.07 -3.84 5.45
CA TRP A 136 11.75 -3.23 5.23
C TRP A 136 11.84 -1.73 5.44
N ASP A 137 11.52 -0.95 4.42
CA ASP A 137 11.59 0.51 4.43
C ASP A 137 10.19 1.13 4.39
N LYS A 138 9.98 2.12 5.25
CA LYS A 138 8.78 2.95 5.26
C LYS A 138 9.21 4.39 5.05
N THR A 139 8.62 5.07 4.07
CA THR A 139 8.90 6.50 3.84
C THR A 139 7.63 7.33 3.98
N VAL A 140 7.65 8.34 4.87
CA VAL A 140 6.55 9.28 5.08
C VAL A 140 7.07 10.70 4.90
N GLY A 141 6.51 11.45 3.97
CA GLY A 141 6.94 12.84 3.73
C GLY A 141 8.43 12.97 3.43
N GLY A 142 9.02 11.98 2.74
CA GLY A 142 10.46 11.94 2.41
C GLY A 142 11.38 11.43 3.51
N VAL A 143 10.87 11.13 4.71
CA VAL A 143 11.66 10.54 5.81
C VAL A 143 11.52 9.03 5.78
N THR A 144 12.63 8.32 5.61
CA THR A 144 12.68 6.85 5.60
C THR A 144 13.04 6.30 6.98
N THR A 145 12.29 5.30 7.42
CA THR A 145 12.52 4.52 8.64
C THR A 145 12.58 3.03 8.29
N GLN A 146 13.56 2.32 8.84
CA GLN A 146 13.69 0.88 8.68
C GLN A 146 12.86 0.13 9.74
N GLY A 147 12.26 -0.98 9.33
CA GLY A 147 11.49 -1.89 10.17
C GLY A 147 10.01 -1.49 10.30
N TRP A 148 9.12 -2.32 9.77
CA TRP A 148 7.66 -2.14 9.84
C TRP A 148 6.83 -3.42 9.70
#